data_AF-A0A8B7AAK6-F1
#
_entry.id   AF-A0A8B7AAK6-F1
#
_cell.length_a   1.000
_cell.length_b   1.000
_cell.length_c   1.000
_cell.angle_alpha   90.00
_cell.angle_beta   90.00
_cell.angle_gamma   90.00
#
_symmetry.space_group_name_H-M   'P 1'
#
loop_
_entity.id
_entity.type
_entity.pdbx_description
1 polymer ?
#
loop_
_entity_poly.entity_id
_entity_poly.type
_entity_poly.pdbx_seq_one_letter_code
_entity_poly.pdbx_strand_id
1 'polypeptide(L)'
;MDGKKCSVWMFLPLVFTLFTSAGLWIVYFIAVEDDKIFPLNSEERKPGVKHAPYISIAGDEPPASCVFSQVMNMAAFLALVVAVLRFIQLKPKVLNPWLNISGLVALCLASFGMTLLGNFQLTNDEEIHNVGTSLTFGFGTFAVEFRHYRYEIVCSEYQENFLSFSESLSEASEYQTDQV
;
A
#
# COMPACT_ATOMS: atom_id res chain seq x y z
N MET A 1 -16.67 -4.29 -31.31
CA MET A 1 -16.37 -3.50 -30.10
C MET A 1 -15.99 -4.49 -29.01
N ASP A 2 -14.70 -4.81 -28.89
CA ASP A 2 -14.21 -5.64 -27.77
C ASP A 2 -14.27 -4.80 -26.49
N GLY A 3 -15.34 -5.00 -25.72
CA GLY A 3 -15.47 -4.44 -24.40
C GLY A 3 -14.35 -5.01 -23.53
N LYS A 4 -13.32 -4.21 -23.27
CA LYS A 4 -12.27 -4.53 -22.31
C LYS A 4 -12.95 -4.88 -20.99
N LYS A 5 -13.08 -6.18 -20.69
CA LYS A 5 -13.63 -6.66 -19.42
C LYS A 5 -12.72 -6.15 -18.31
N CYS A 6 -13.13 -5.09 -17.63
CA CYS A 6 -12.40 -4.59 -16.47
C CYS A 6 -12.42 -5.71 -15.43
N SER A 7 -11.26 -6.33 -15.19
CA SER A 7 -11.15 -7.45 -14.26
C SER A 7 -11.50 -6.94 -12.86
N VAL A 8 -12.53 -7.52 -12.23
CA VAL A 8 -13.03 -7.12 -10.89
C VAL A 8 -11.89 -7.02 -9.87
N TRP A 9 -10.86 -7.84 -10.01
CA TRP A 9 -9.64 -7.86 -9.21
C TRP A 9 -8.84 -6.54 -9.22
N MET A 10 -9.04 -5.69 -10.23
CA MET A 10 -8.40 -4.37 -10.33
C MET A 10 -8.93 -3.39 -9.28
N PHE A 11 -10.15 -3.59 -8.78
CA PHE A 11 -10.75 -2.74 -7.74
C PHE A 11 -10.35 -3.18 -6.32
N LEU A 12 -9.76 -4.36 -6.15
CA LEU A 12 -9.41 -4.90 -4.85
C LEU A 12 -8.52 -3.95 -4.02
N PRO A 13 -7.46 -3.32 -4.58
CA PRO A 13 -6.66 -2.35 -3.83
C PRO A 13 -7.44 -1.08 -3.45
N LEU A 14 -8.39 -0.64 -4.30
CA LEU A 14 -9.23 0.53 -4.02
C LEU A 14 -10.19 0.26 -2.87
N VAL A 15 -10.87 -0.90 -2.92
CA VAL A 15 -11.73 -1.38 -1.84
C VAL A 15 -10.93 -1.47 -0.54
N PHE A 16 -9.76 -2.11 -0.57
CA PHE A 16 -8.86 -2.18 0.58
C PHE A 16 -8.54 -0.80 1.17
N THR A 17 -8.18 0.19 0.34
CA THR A 17 -7.85 1.54 0.84
C THR A 17 -9.05 2.27 1.43
N LEU A 18 -10.23 2.14 0.81
CA LEU A 18 -11.45 2.81 1.25
C LEU A 18 -11.96 2.25 2.58
N PHE A 19 -11.97 0.93 2.74
CA PHE A 19 -12.42 0.30 3.97
C PHE A 19 -11.45 0.55 5.13
N THR A 20 -10.15 0.46 4.88
CA THR A 20 -9.14 0.73 5.91
C THR A 20 -9.19 2.18 6.35
N SER A 21 -9.27 3.14 5.42
CA SER A 21 -9.35 4.55 5.76
C SER A 21 -10.63 4.88 6.53
N ALA A 22 -11.78 4.40 6.09
CA ALA A 22 -13.05 4.58 6.80
C ALA A 22 -12.99 4.00 8.22
N GLY A 23 -12.41 2.80 8.38
CA GLY A 23 -12.22 2.17 9.68
C GLY A 23 -11.35 2.99 10.63
N LEU A 24 -10.22 3.53 10.14
CA LEU A 24 -9.34 4.39 10.96
C LEU A 24 -10.01 5.73 11.33
N TRP A 25 -10.85 6.29 10.45
CA TRP A 25 -11.67 7.45 10.79
C TRP A 25 -12.68 7.14 11.89
N ILE A 26 -13.31 5.96 11.86
CA ILE A 26 -14.23 5.54 12.93
C ILE A 26 -13.48 5.43 14.27
N VAL A 27 -12.29 4.81 14.29
CA VAL A 27 -11.43 4.75 15.49
C VAL A 27 -11.12 6.15 16.02
N TYR A 28 -10.77 7.08 15.12
CA TYR A 28 -10.51 8.47 15.48
C TYR A 28 -11.73 9.14 16.13
N PHE A 29 -12.92 9.03 15.53
CA PHE A 29 -14.12 9.66 16.07
C PHE A 29 -14.51 9.07 17.43
N ILE A 30 -14.43 7.76 17.61
CA ILE A 30 -14.66 7.11 18.91
C ILE A 30 -13.70 7.68 19.97
N ALA A 31 -12.40 7.78 19.66
CA ALA A 31 -11.41 8.29 20.59
C ALA A 31 -11.59 9.80 20.91
N VAL A 32 -12.17 10.58 20.00
CA VAL A 32 -12.53 11.98 20.24
C VAL A 32 -13.78 12.07 21.14
N GLU A 33 -14.79 11.24 20.87
CA GLU A 33 -16.04 11.18 21.67
C GLU A 33 -15.78 10.71 23.10
N ASP A 34 -14.84 9.78 23.30
CA ASP A 34 -14.41 9.26 24.61
C ASP A 34 -13.38 10.15 25.32
N ASP A 35 -13.17 11.38 24.84
CA ASP A 35 -12.23 12.36 25.41
C ASP A 35 -10.76 11.90 25.50
N LYS A 36 -10.37 10.84 24.78
CA LYS A 36 -9.00 10.26 24.81
C LYS A 36 -7.98 11.12 24.07
N ILE A 37 -8.40 11.71 22.95
CA ILE A 37 -7.57 12.59 22.13
C ILE A 37 -8.27 13.93 21.88
N PHE A 38 -7.51 14.99 21.65
CA PHE A 38 -8.11 16.26 21.22
C PHE A 38 -8.44 16.25 19.72
N PRO A 39 -9.52 16.93 19.30
CA PRO A 39 -9.89 17.00 17.89
C PRO A 39 -8.87 17.81 17.08
N LEU A 40 -8.69 17.46 15.80
CA LEU A 40 -7.68 18.07 14.91
C LEU A 40 -7.86 19.59 14.75
N ASN A 41 -9.08 20.10 14.93
CA ASN A 41 -9.43 21.51 14.78
C ASN A 41 -9.32 22.35 16.08
N SER A 42 -8.81 21.77 17.18
CA SER A 42 -8.70 22.48 18.46
C SER A 42 -7.52 23.46 18.46
N GLU A 43 -7.78 24.77 18.59
CA GLU A 43 -6.73 25.79 18.77
C GLU A 43 -6.06 25.73 20.15
N GLU A 44 -6.69 25.11 21.14
CA GLU A 44 -6.14 25.02 22.49
C GLU A 44 -5.38 23.70 22.71
N ARG A 45 -4.07 23.74 22.46
CA ARG A 45 -3.10 22.80 23.04
C ARG A 45 -2.89 23.16 24.52
N LYS A 46 -3.92 23.07 25.36
CA LYS A 46 -3.74 23.24 26.81
C LYS A 46 -2.88 22.08 27.33
N PRO A 47 -1.65 22.35 27.82
CA PRO A 47 -0.77 21.29 28.27
C PRO A 47 -1.38 20.66 29.53
N GLY A 48 -1.76 19.38 29.45
CA GLY A 48 -2.14 18.58 30.62
C GLY A 48 -3.52 17.92 30.60
N VAL A 49 -4.35 18.10 29.57
CA VAL A 49 -5.74 17.56 29.59
C VAL A 49 -5.96 16.37 28.64
N LYS A 50 -5.30 16.30 27.47
CA LYS A 50 -5.51 15.23 26.48
C LYS A 50 -4.28 14.93 25.63
N HIS A 51 -4.19 13.71 25.11
CA HIS A 51 -3.14 13.29 24.20
C HIS A 51 -3.31 13.84 22.79
N ALA A 52 -2.21 13.94 22.06
CA ALA A 52 -2.20 14.27 20.64
C ALA A 52 -2.98 13.23 19.82
N PRO A 53 -3.61 13.64 18.69
CA PRO A 53 -4.45 12.77 17.86
C PRO A 53 -3.62 11.82 17.00
N TYR A 54 -2.77 11.02 17.64
CA TYR A 54 -2.06 9.92 17.02
C TYR A 54 -2.96 8.69 17.02
N ILE A 55 -3.02 7.98 15.89
CA ILE A 55 -3.85 6.79 15.75
C ILE A 55 -3.44 5.67 16.73
N SER A 56 -2.15 5.59 17.07
CA SER A 56 -1.63 4.65 18.07
C SER A 56 -2.18 4.93 19.47
N ILE A 57 -2.48 6.18 19.80
CA ILE A 57 -3.12 6.57 21.06
C ILE A 57 -4.64 6.40 20.96
N ALA A 58 -5.23 6.76 19.82
CA ALA A 58 -6.66 6.60 19.58
C ALA A 58 -7.11 5.13 19.68
N GLY A 59 -6.29 4.20 19.19
CA GLY A 59 -6.54 2.76 19.22
C GLY A 59 -5.96 2.04 20.45
N ASP A 60 -5.57 2.74 21.50
CA ASP A 60 -4.87 2.13 22.64
C ASP A 60 -5.83 1.49 23.65
N GLU A 61 -6.99 2.11 23.90
CA GLU A 61 -7.96 1.63 24.90
C GLU A 61 -9.33 1.24 24.28
N PRO A 62 -10.05 0.27 24.87
CA PRO A 62 -11.42 -0.05 24.46
C PRO A 62 -12.38 1.14 24.67
N PRO A 63 -13.39 1.32 23.80
CA PRO A 63 -13.80 0.44 22.70
C PRO A 63 -13.04 0.68 21.36
N ALA A 64 -12.32 1.79 21.24
CA ALA A 64 -11.62 2.16 20.01
C ALA A 64 -10.54 1.15 19.59
N SER A 65 -9.80 0.58 20.57
CA SER A 65 -8.78 -0.45 20.31
C SER A 65 -9.35 -1.73 19.68
N CYS A 66 -10.57 -2.12 20.05
CA CYS A 66 -11.24 -3.29 19.46
C CYS A 66 -11.58 -3.07 17.98
N VAL A 67 -12.09 -1.88 17.65
CA VAL A 67 -12.38 -1.48 16.26
C VAL A 67 -11.08 -1.38 15.47
N PHE A 68 -10.04 -0.78 16.05
CA PHE A 68 -8.72 -0.68 15.44
C PHE A 68 -8.14 -2.07 15.11
N SER A 69 -8.16 -3.00 16.07
CA SER A 69 -7.74 -4.39 15.87
C SER A 69 -8.49 -5.06 14.73
N GLN A 70 -9.82 -4.92 14.68
CA GLN A 70 -10.64 -5.51 13.63
C GLN A 70 -10.29 -4.95 12.25
N VAL A 71 -10.15 -3.62 12.14
CA VAL A 71 -9.79 -2.94 10.89
C VAL A 71 -8.41 -3.38 10.42
N MET A 72 -7.42 -3.39 11.31
CA MET A 72 -6.04 -3.74 10.97
C MET A 72 -5.87 -5.22 10.61
N ASN A 73 -6.57 -6.14 11.30
CA ASN A 73 -6.55 -7.56 10.95
C ASN A 73 -7.26 -7.85 9.60
N MET A 74 -8.37 -7.18 9.32
CA MET A 74 -9.02 -7.28 8.01
C MET A 74 -8.14 -6.71 6.89
N ALA A 75 -7.49 -5.57 7.15
CA ALA A 75 -6.52 -4.98 6.24
C ALA A 75 -5.34 -5.94 5.99
N ALA A 76 -4.79 -6.58 7.03
CA ALA A 76 -3.73 -7.56 6.90
C ALA A 76 -4.11 -8.72 5.97
N PHE A 77 -5.31 -9.27 6.14
CA PHE A 77 -5.80 -10.35 5.27
C PHE A 77 -5.92 -9.90 3.81
N LEU A 78 -6.55 -8.75 3.57
CA LEU A 78 -6.71 -8.21 2.21
C LEU A 78 -5.37 -7.87 1.56
N ALA A 79 -4.42 -7.33 2.32
CA ALA A 79 -3.07 -7.03 1.83
C ALA A 79 -2.32 -8.30 1.43
N LEU A 80 -2.47 -9.40 2.18
CA LEU A 80 -1.91 -10.71 1.81
C LEU A 80 -2.53 -11.25 0.52
N VAL A 81 -3.85 -11.14 0.35
CA VAL A 81 -4.54 -11.51 -0.89
C VAL A 81 -4.01 -10.67 -2.07
N VAL A 82 -3.89 -9.36 -1.90
CA VAL A 82 -3.30 -8.46 -2.90
C VAL A 82 -1.87 -8.88 -3.23
N ALA A 83 -1.06 -9.26 -2.24
CA ALA A 83 0.33 -9.70 -2.43
C ALA A 83 0.41 -10.93 -3.34
N VAL A 84 -0.38 -11.97 -3.03
CA VAL A 84 -0.42 -13.22 -3.81
C VAL A 84 -0.95 -12.99 -5.21
N LEU A 85 -2.07 -12.28 -5.35
CA LEU A 85 -2.64 -11.97 -6.66
C LEU A 85 -1.67 -11.18 -7.53
N ARG A 86 -1.00 -10.19 -6.93
CA ARG A 86 0.00 -9.39 -7.63
C ARG A 86 1.20 -10.24 -8.05
N PHE A 87 1.67 -11.14 -7.18
CA PHE A 87 2.74 -12.06 -7.53
C PHE A 87 2.38 -12.94 -8.73
N ILE A 88 1.17 -13.52 -8.75
CA ILE A 88 0.69 -14.36 -9.85
C ILE A 88 0.55 -13.55 -11.15
N GLN A 89 -0.04 -12.35 -11.07
CA GLN A 89 -0.21 -11.45 -12.23
C GLN A 89 1.12 -11.00 -12.84
N LEU A 90 2.16 -10.84 -12.01
CA LEU A 90 3.47 -10.39 -12.43
C LEU A 90 4.40 -11.52 -12.87
N LYS A 91 4.17 -12.76 -12.42
CA LYS A 91 5.00 -13.93 -12.77
C LYS A 91 5.26 -14.08 -14.28
N PRO A 92 4.27 -13.94 -15.19
CA PRO A 92 4.52 -14.06 -16.64
C PRO A 92 5.09 -12.79 -17.28
N LYS A 93 5.14 -11.65 -16.57
CA LYS A 93 5.51 -10.34 -17.11
C LYS A 93 6.83 -9.80 -16.54
N VAL A 94 7.51 -10.56 -15.69
CA VAL A 94 8.72 -10.11 -15.00
C VAL A 94 9.96 -10.67 -15.67
N LEU A 95 10.88 -9.78 -16.04
CA LEU A 95 12.18 -10.17 -16.59
C LEU A 95 13.11 -10.66 -15.46
N ASN A 96 13.09 -9.95 -14.33
CA ASN A 96 13.88 -10.31 -13.14
C ASN A 96 12.98 -10.94 -12.05
N PRO A 97 12.98 -12.28 -11.87
CA PRO A 97 12.09 -12.95 -10.93
C PRO A 97 12.27 -12.49 -9.48
N TRP A 98 13.49 -12.10 -9.10
CA TRP A 98 13.82 -11.53 -7.78
C TRP A 98 12.99 -10.30 -7.45
N LEU A 99 12.64 -9.49 -8.45
CA LEU A 99 11.82 -8.32 -8.25
C LEU A 99 10.38 -8.69 -7.83
N ASN A 100 9.81 -9.72 -8.44
CA ASN A 100 8.48 -10.17 -8.05
C ASN A 100 8.46 -10.79 -6.65
N ILE A 101 9.53 -11.52 -6.30
CA ILE A 101 9.70 -12.13 -4.98
C ILE A 101 9.88 -11.05 -3.90
N SER A 102 10.70 -10.03 -4.13
CA SER A 102 10.91 -8.96 -3.13
C SER A 102 9.62 -8.19 -2.85
N GLY A 103 8.81 -7.90 -3.88
CA GLY A 103 7.50 -7.28 -3.72
C GLY A 103 6.52 -8.14 -2.92
N LEU A 104 6.52 -9.46 -3.15
CA LEU A 104 5.72 -10.41 -2.35
C LEU A 104 6.17 -10.42 -0.89
N VAL A 105 7.48 -10.55 -0.64
CA VAL A 105 8.04 -10.58 0.72
C VAL A 105 7.73 -9.28 1.47
N ALA A 106 7.91 -8.12 0.82
CA ALA A 106 7.60 -6.83 1.43
C ALA A 106 6.12 -6.72 1.83
N LEU A 107 5.19 -7.12 0.96
CA LEU A 107 3.77 -7.09 1.30
C LEU A 107 3.38 -8.12 2.37
N CYS A 108 4.03 -9.27 2.43
CA CYS A 108 3.84 -10.23 3.52
C CYS A 108 4.32 -9.67 4.86
N LEU A 109 5.49 -9.03 4.90
CA LEU A 109 6.03 -8.39 6.10
C LEU A 109 5.15 -7.21 6.55
N ALA A 110 4.66 -6.40 5.61
CA ALA A 110 3.71 -5.34 5.91
C ALA A 110 2.38 -5.89 6.46
N SER A 111 1.87 -6.99 5.90
CA SER A 111 0.65 -7.66 6.38
C SER A 111 0.83 -8.21 7.79
N PHE A 112 1.98 -8.84 8.07
CA PHE A 112 2.31 -9.27 9.42
C PHE A 112 2.43 -8.08 10.39
N GLY A 113 3.07 -7.00 9.96
CA GLY A 113 3.13 -5.74 10.69
C GLY A 113 1.75 -5.22 11.09
N MET A 114 0.78 -5.26 10.17
CA MET A 114 -0.60 -4.83 10.45
C MET A 114 -1.28 -5.68 11.52
N THR A 115 -1.00 -6.99 11.55
CA THR A 115 -1.52 -7.86 12.63
C THR A 115 -0.88 -7.51 13.98
N LEU A 116 0.42 -7.29 14.05
CA LEU A 116 1.06 -6.86 15.30
C LEU A 116 0.52 -5.51 15.76
N LEU A 117 0.50 -4.53 14.86
CA LEU A 117 0.03 -3.18 15.11
C LEU A 117 -1.43 -3.16 15.61
N GLY A 118 -2.31 -4.00 15.04
CA GLY A 118 -3.71 -4.07 15.43
C GLY A 118 -3.99 -4.79 16.75
N ASN A 119 -3.11 -5.71 17.18
CA ASN A 119 -3.38 -6.56 18.35
C ASN A 119 -2.54 -6.20 19.59
N PHE A 120 -1.40 -5.53 19.41
CA PHE A 120 -0.55 -5.06 20.50
C PHE A 120 -0.71 -3.56 20.66
N GLN A 121 -1.37 -3.15 21.74
CA GLN A 121 -1.59 -1.76 22.10
C GLN A 121 -0.28 -1.12 22.58
N LEU A 122 -0.12 0.18 22.35
CA LEU A 122 1.11 0.91 22.62
C LEU A 122 1.44 0.91 24.12
N THR A 123 0.44 1.07 24.99
CA THR A 123 0.65 1.08 26.45
C THR A 123 0.88 -0.31 27.04
N ASN A 124 0.40 -1.37 26.37
CA ASN A 124 0.59 -2.74 26.85
C ASN A 124 1.93 -3.35 26.43
N ASP A 125 2.35 -3.13 25.18
CA ASP A 125 3.62 -3.64 24.66
C ASP A 125 4.16 -2.71 23.57
N GLU A 126 4.86 -1.65 24.01
CA GLU A 126 5.43 -0.64 23.12
C GLU A 126 6.43 -1.23 22.12
N GLU A 127 7.22 -2.22 22.53
CA GLU A 127 8.26 -2.81 21.68
C GLU A 127 7.61 -3.52 20.49
N ILE A 128 6.65 -4.42 20.74
CA ILE A 128 5.95 -5.14 19.69
C ILE A 128 5.11 -4.17 18.83
N HIS A 129 4.49 -3.16 19.44
CA HIS A 129 3.73 -2.14 18.72
C HIS A 129 4.61 -1.35 17.75
N ASN A 130 5.81 -0.95 18.17
CA ASN A 130 6.76 -0.21 17.34
C ASN A 130 7.37 -1.08 16.23
N VAL A 131 7.59 -2.37 16.49
CA VAL A 131 7.96 -3.35 15.46
C VAL A 131 6.83 -3.49 14.43
N GLY A 132 5.58 -3.64 14.87
CA GLY A 132 4.41 -3.71 14.00
C GLY A 132 4.24 -2.46 13.14
N THR A 133 4.44 -1.28 13.74
CA THR A 133 4.44 0.02 13.05
C THR A 133 5.51 0.07 11.96
N SER A 134 6.75 -0.26 12.32
CA SER A 134 7.89 -0.26 11.40
C SER A 134 7.69 -1.23 10.24
N LEU A 135 7.16 -2.42 10.52
CA LEU A 135 6.85 -3.41 9.49
C LEU A 135 5.76 -2.93 8.54
N THR A 136 4.66 -2.40 9.09
CA THR A 136 3.51 -1.92 8.31
C THR A 136 3.91 -0.77 7.39
N PHE A 137 4.49 0.30 7.95
CA PHE A 137 4.78 1.50 7.18
C PHE A 137 6.08 1.39 6.39
N GLY A 138 7.12 0.79 6.96
CA GLY A 138 8.42 0.61 6.29
C GLY A 138 8.31 -0.29 5.07
N PHE A 139 7.89 -1.56 5.26
CA PHE A 139 7.75 -2.48 4.13
C PHE A 139 6.55 -2.15 3.23
N GLY A 140 5.50 -1.53 3.76
CA GLY A 140 4.39 -1.01 2.96
C GLY A 140 4.85 0.06 1.97
N THR A 141 5.61 1.05 2.45
CA THR A 141 6.21 2.10 1.60
C THR A 141 7.17 1.49 0.59
N PHE A 142 8.05 0.58 1.04
CA PHE A 142 8.95 -0.13 0.13
C PHE A 142 8.17 -0.85 -0.98
N ALA A 143 7.06 -1.52 -0.68
CA ALA A 143 6.24 -2.20 -1.70
C ALA A 143 5.54 -1.24 -2.70
N VAL A 144 5.30 0.02 -2.30
CA VAL A 144 4.77 1.08 -3.17
C VAL A 144 5.87 1.64 -4.06
N GLU A 145 7.02 2.01 -3.51
CA GLU A 145 8.17 2.46 -4.30
C GLU A 145 8.59 1.39 -5.30
N PHE A 146 8.63 0.14 -4.84
CA PHE A 146 8.91 -1.01 -5.68
C PHE A 146 7.89 -1.20 -6.81
N ARG A 147 6.62 -0.83 -6.59
CA ARG A 147 5.61 -0.75 -7.66
C ARG A 147 5.96 0.33 -8.68
N HIS A 148 6.40 1.49 -8.21
CA HIS A 148 6.74 2.63 -9.03
C HIS A 148 7.95 2.33 -9.93
N TYR A 149 9.06 1.84 -9.36
CA TYR A 149 10.24 1.43 -10.12
C TYR A 149 9.92 0.41 -11.22
N ARG A 150 9.01 -0.54 -10.95
CA ARG A 150 8.59 -1.50 -11.97
C ARG A 150 7.77 -0.86 -13.09
N TYR A 151 6.94 0.13 -12.78
CA TYR A 151 6.19 0.89 -13.79
C TYR A 151 7.15 1.69 -14.67
N GLU A 152 8.16 2.33 -14.07
CA GLU A 152 9.21 3.03 -14.81
C GLU A 152 10.02 2.09 -15.70
N ILE A 153 10.46 0.92 -15.21
CA ILE A 153 11.18 -0.08 -16.02
C ILE A 153 10.33 -0.51 -17.23
N VAL A 154 9.04 -0.81 -17.03
CA VAL A 154 8.15 -1.22 -18.12
C VAL A 154 7.94 -0.09 -19.13
N CYS A 155 7.81 1.17 -18.68
CA CYS A 155 7.70 2.31 -19.59
C CYS A 155 9.01 2.55 -20.37
N SER A 156 10.15 2.39 -19.72
CA SER A 156 11.48 2.50 -20.34
C SER A 156 11.68 1.47 -21.44
N GLU A 157 11.37 0.20 -21.18
CA GLU A 157 11.45 -0.86 -22.20
C GLU A 157 10.49 -0.64 -23.38
N TYR A 158 9.29 -0.12 -23.12
CA TYR A 158 8.34 0.18 -24.18
C TYR A 158 8.83 1.34 -25.07
N GLN A 159 9.45 2.35 -24.45
CA GLN A 159 10.07 3.48 -25.14
C GLN A 159 11.26 3.03 -26.01
N GLU A 160 12.16 2.22 -25.46
CA GLU A 160 13.32 1.64 -26.18
C GLU A 160 12.88 0.76 -27.36
N ASN A 161 11.88 -0.10 -27.17
CA ASN A 161 11.33 -0.93 -28.26
C ASN A 161 10.66 -0.10 -29.35
N PHE A 162 10.01 1.02 -28.99
CA PHE A 162 9.41 1.92 -29.96
C PHE A 162 10.47 2.69 -30.76
N LEU A 163 11.53 3.15 -30.10
CA LEU A 163 12.65 3.84 -30.74
C LEU A 163 13.39 2.91 -31.71
N SER A 164 13.72 1.68 -31.30
CA SER A 164 14.40 0.72 -32.18
C SER A 164 13.55 0.34 -33.40
N PHE A 165 12.23 0.21 -33.22
CA PHE A 165 11.31 -0.02 -34.33
C PHE A 165 11.28 1.17 -35.30
N SER A 166 11.21 2.40 -34.79
CA SER A 166 11.24 3.61 -35.61
C SER A 166 12.55 3.75 -36.40
N GLU A 167 13.68 3.41 -35.78
CA GLU A 167 15.01 3.45 -36.41
C GLU A 167 15.11 2.44 -37.56
N SER A 168 14.64 1.20 -37.33
CA SER A 168 14.60 0.17 -38.37
C SER A 168 13.69 0.52 -39.56
N LEU A 169 12.55 1.18 -39.32
CA LEU A 169 11.69 1.68 -40.39
C LEU A 169 12.34 2.83 -41.18
N SER A 170 13.09 3.70 -40.49
CA SER A 170 13.81 4.81 -41.13
C SER A 170 14.91 4.28 -42.04
N GLU A 171 15.74 3.35 -41.57
CA GLU A 171 16.80 2.72 -42.37
C GLU A 171 16.23 1.98 -43.60
N ALA A 172 15.11 1.26 -43.43
CA ALA A 172 14.45 0.57 -44.52
C ALA A 172 13.89 1.53 -45.59
N SER A 173 13.38 2.69 -45.17
CA SER A 173 12.90 3.74 -46.08
C SER A 173 14.05 4.38 -46.87
N GLU A 174 15.17 4.66 -46.21
CA GLU A 174 16.33 5.32 -46.83
C GLU A 174 16.96 4.44 -47.91
N TYR A 175 17.06 3.13 -47.65
CA TYR A 175 17.53 2.15 -48.62
C TYR A 175 16.63 2.04 -49.87
N GLN A 176 15.32 2.28 -49.71
CA GLN A 176 14.39 2.27 -50.84
C GLN A 176 14.52 3.52 -51.72
N THR A 177 14.88 4.67 -51.15
CA THR A 177 15.08 5.91 -51.89
C THR A 177 16.38 5.94 -52.70
N ASP A 178 17.43 5.25 -52.25
CA ASP A 178 18.72 5.19 -52.97
C ASP A 178 18.71 4.21 -54.17
N GLN A 179 17.66 3.41 -54.33
CA GLN A 179 17.50 2.43 -55.41
C GLN A 179 16.65 2.96 -56.60
N VAL A 180 16.33 4.25 -56.63
CA VAL A 180 15.57 4.95 -57.69
C VAL A 180 16.42 6.05 -58.31
#